data_AF-A0A2E2FF69-F1
#
_entry.id   AF-A0A2E2FF69-F1
#
_cell.length_a   1.000
_cell.length_b   1.000
_cell.length_c   1.000
_cell.angle_alpha   90.00
_cell.angle_beta   90.00
_cell.angle_gamma   90.00
#
_symmetry.space_group_name_H-M   'P 1'
#
loop_
_entity.id
_entity.type
_entity.pdbx_description
1 polymer ?
#
loop_
_entity_poly.entity_id
_entity_poly.type
_entity_poly.pdbx_seq_one_letter_code
_entity_poly.pdbx_strand_id
1 'polypeptide(L)' 'MKASYFIIFLLSIVSSFFTIGCKKCYDCEKQIYIENKEGEKVATDAYYEEEACSKKDKENYEDDGYTCTAQL' A
#
# COMPACT_ATOMS: atom_id res chain seq x y z
N MET A 1 -48.78 -14.93 13.94
CA MET A 1 -48.16 -14.05 12.93
C MET A 1 -47.13 -13.12 13.60
N LYS A 2 -46.00 -13.65 14.08
CA LYS A 2 -44.95 -12.83 14.75
C LYS A 2 -43.52 -13.28 14.46
N ALA A 3 -43.32 -14.38 13.73
CA ALA A 3 -42.01 -14.95 13.44
C ALA A 3 -41.39 -14.47 12.11
N SER A 4 -42.19 -13.88 11.20
CA SER A 4 -41.71 -13.56 9.83
C SER A 4 -40.81 -12.33 9.74
N TYR A 5 -40.91 -11.37 10.68
CA TYR A 5 -40.13 -10.12 10.59
C TYR A 5 -38.72 -10.24 11.19
N PHE A 6 -38.49 -11.21 12.08
CA PHE A 6 -37.19 -11.39 12.74
C PHE A 6 -36.15 -11.98 11.78
N ILE A 7 -36.59 -12.82 10.83
CA ILE A 7 -35.71 -13.48 9.86
C ILE A 7 -35.21 -12.49 8.80
N ILE A 8 -36.07 -11.54 8.40
CA ILE A 8 -35.72 -10.52 7.39
C ILE A 8 -34.68 -9.53 7.94
N PHE A 9 -34.78 -9.17 9.23
CA PHE A 9 -33.82 -8.27 9.87
C PHE A 9 -32.42 -8.90 10.03
N LEU A 10 -32.35 -10.22 10.22
CA LEU A 10 -31.09 -10.95 10.43
C LEU A 10 -30.30 -11.16 9.12
N LEU A 11 -30.97 -11.23 7.98
CA LEU A 11 -30.30 -11.31 6.67
C LEU A 11 -29.65 -9.98 6.23
N SER A 12 -30.12 -8.83 6.70
CA SER A 12 -29.58 -7.52 6.31
C SER A 12 -28.25 -7.16 6.99
N ILE A 13 -27.84 -7.90 8.03
CA ILE A 13 -26.61 -7.60 8.80
C ILE A 13 -25.39 -8.35 8.21
N VAL A 14 -25.61 -9.43 7.45
CA VAL A 14 -24.52 -10.27 6.92
C VAL A 14 -23.94 -9.70 5.61
N SER A 15 -24.63 -8.77 4.95
CA SER A 15 -24.16 -8.16 3.69
C SER A 15 -23.14 -7.03 3.86
N SER A 16 -22.87 -6.57 5.09
CA SER A 16 -21.95 -5.44 5.34
C SER A 16 -20.50 -5.85 5.61
N PHE A 17 -20.16 -7.14 5.62
CA PHE A 17 -18.86 -7.63 6.09
C PHE A 17 -17.86 -8.09 5.01
N PHE A 18 -18.14 -7.91 3.72
CA PHE A 18 -17.26 -8.43 2.67
C PHE A 18 -16.85 -7.40 1.63
N THR A 19 -16.07 -6.39 2.04
CA THR A 19 -15.01 -5.83 1.19
C THR A 19 -13.86 -5.28 2.05
N ILE A 20 -13.26 -6.11 2.90
CA ILE A 20 -11.83 -5.90 3.22
C ILE A 20 -11.10 -6.38 1.97
N GLY A 21 -11.15 -5.56 0.92
CA GLY A 21 -10.31 -5.78 -0.25
C GLY A 21 -8.89 -5.65 0.26
N CYS A 22 -8.12 -6.73 0.27
CA CYS A 22 -6.67 -6.67 0.38
C CYS A 22 -6.21 -5.80 -0.79
N LYS A 23 -6.06 -4.49 -0.55
CA LYS A 23 -5.54 -3.55 -1.52
C LYS A 23 -4.07 -3.95 -1.61
N LYS A 24 -3.68 -4.53 -2.74
CA LYS A 24 -2.28 -4.85 -3.00
C LYS A 24 -1.57 -3.51 -3.15
N CYS A 25 -0.95 -3.06 -2.07
CA CYS A 25 -0.13 -1.86 -2.06
C CYS A 25 1.31 -2.24 -2.39
N TYR A 26 2.11 -1.23 -2.69
CA TYR A 26 3.52 -1.35 -2.96
C TYR A 26 4.28 -0.54 -1.92
N ASP A 27 5.33 -1.14 -1.36
CA ASP A 27 6.33 -0.44 -0.57
C ASP A 27 7.31 0.20 -1.54
N CYS A 28 7.38 1.52 -1.53
CA CYS A 28 8.25 2.32 -2.38
C CYS A 28 9.40 2.87 -1.56
N GLU A 29 10.63 2.46 -1.89
CA GLU A 29 11.83 2.85 -1.17
C GLU A 29 12.77 3.68 -2.04
N LYS A 30 13.37 4.74 -1.47
CA LYS A 30 14.40 5.54 -2.14
C LYS A 30 15.67 5.61 -1.30
N GLN A 31 16.72 4.97 -1.82
CA GLN A 31 18.04 4.95 -1.19
C GLN A 31 18.68 6.35 -1.22
N ILE A 32 19.23 6.79 -0.08
CA ILE A 32 20.02 8.01 0.00
C ILE A 32 21.49 7.67 -0.25
N TYR A 33 22.11 8.38 -1.20
CA TYR A 33 23.52 8.25 -1.53
C TYR A 33 24.29 9.51 -1.11
N ILE A 34 25.49 9.31 -0.61
CA ILE A 34 26.46 10.38 -0.35
C ILE A 34 27.68 10.22 -1.25
N GLU A 35 28.32 11.32 -1.59
CA GLU A 35 29.58 11.30 -2.34
C GLU A 35 30.75 11.14 -1.36
N ASN A 36 31.61 10.14 -1.59
CA ASN A 36 32.82 9.95 -0.80
C ASN A 36 33.93 10.92 -1.28
N LYS A 37 35.09 10.89 -0.59
CA LYS A 37 36.23 11.76 -0.92
C LYS A 37 36.86 11.46 -2.29
N GLU A 38 36.53 10.32 -2.88
CA GLU A 38 37.02 9.85 -4.18
C GLU A 38 36.02 10.18 -5.32
N GLY A 39 34.89 10.82 -5.00
CA GLY A 39 33.84 11.19 -5.96
C GLY A 39 32.83 10.07 -6.24
N GLU A 40 32.88 8.95 -5.50
CA GLU A 40 31.98 7.82 -5.68
C GLU A 40 30.71 7.97 -4.83
N LYS A 41 29.57 7.58 -5.38
CA LYS A 41 28.29 7.54 -4.66
C LYS A 41 28.21 6.27 -3.81
N VAL A 42 28.16 6.44 -2.50
CA VAL A 42 28.02 5.35 -1.52
C VAL A 42 26.61 5.40 -0.95
N ALA A 43 25.93 4.25 -0.94
CA ALA A 43 24.62 4.12 -0.29
C ALA A 43 24.79 4.32 1.23
N THR A 44 23.91 5.12 1.82
CA THR A 44 23.80 5.25 3.27
C THR A 44 22.80 4.25 3.82
N ASP A 45 22.78 4.03 5.13
CA ASP A 45 21.73 3.23 5.78
C ASP A 45 20.36 3.95 5.83
N ALA A 46 20.31 5.22 5.40
CA ALA A 46 19.09 6.01 5.37
C ALA A 46 18.36 5.85 4.03
N TYR A 47 17.04 5.79 4.10
CA TYR A 47 16.14 5.66 2.97
C TYR A 47 14.83 6.39 3.25
N TYR A 48 14.06 6.68 2.21
CA TYR A 48 12.67 7.13 2.31
C TYR A 48 11.74 5.98 1.97
N GLU A 49 10.63 5.86 2.70
CA GLU A 49 9.58 4.85 2.50
C GLU A 49 8.24 5.54 2.25
N GLU A 50 7.52 5.08 1.24
CA GLU A 50 6.17 5.53 0.88
C GLU A 50 5.30 4.32 0.50
N GLU A 51 3.99 4.38 0.72
CA GLU A 51 3.06 3.31 0.35
C GLU A 51 2.20 3.72 -0.85
N ALA A 52 2.23 2.92 -1.91
CA ALA A 52 1.41 3.14 -3.10
C ALA A 52 0.34 2.06 -3.23
N CYS A 53 -0.93 2.42 -3.02
CA CYS A 53 -2.05 1.48 -3.19
C CYS A 53 -2.77 1.60 -4.53
N SER A 54 -2.27 2.43 -5.44
CA SER A 54 -2.77 2.56 -6.80
C SER A 54 -1.62 2.49 -7.81
N LYS A 55 -1.91 2.04 -9.03
CA LYS A 55 -0.92 1.98 -10.11
C LYS A 55 -0.34 3.36 -10.44
N LYS A 56 -1.18 4.40 -10.36
CA LYS A 56 -0.77 5.77 -10.64
C LYS A 56 0.21 6.30 -9.59
N ASP A 57 -0.07 6.05 -8.31
CA ASP A 57 0.82 6.50 -7.24
C ASP A 57 2.17 5.77 -7.33
N LYS A 58 2.14 4.47 -7.63
CA LYS A 58 3.34 3.68 -7.91
C LYS A 58 4.17 4.32 -9.03
N GLU A 59 3.56 4.62 -10.17
CA GLU A 59 4.26 5.23 -11.32
C GLU A 59 4.85 6.60 -10.96
N ASN A 60 4.12 7.44 -10.22
CA ASN A 60 4.64 8.73 -9.77
C ASN A 60 5.88 8.57 -8.87
N TYR A 61 5.84 7.64 -7.90
CA TYR A 61 6.99 7.39 -7.03
C TYR A 61 8.18 6.80 -7.80
N GLU A 62 7.94 5.90 -8.76
CA GLU A 62 9.00 5.37 -9.63
C GLU A 62 9.65 6.49 -10.48
N ASP A 63 8.87 7.43 -11.00
CA ASP A 63 9.37 8.63 -11.71
C ASP A 63 10.19 9.54 -10.79
N ASP A 64 9.82 9.64 -9.51
CA ASP A 64 10.58 10.36 -8.48
C ASP A 64 11.84 9.61 -8.01
N GLY A 65 12.10 8.41 -8.54
CA GLY A 65 13.28 7.60 -8.28
C GLY A 65 13.16 6.67 -7.07
N TYR A 66 11.94 6.34 -6.65
CA TYR A 66 11.68 5.24 -5.70
C TYR A 66 11.68 3.90 -6.43
N THR A 67 12.03 2.84 -5.73
CA THR A 67 11.86 1.45 -6.17
C THR A 67 10.68 0.85 -5.42
N CYS A 68 9.61 0.54 -6.15
CA CYS A 68 8.38 0.03 -5.55
C CYS A 68 8.28 -1.51 -5.67
N THR A 69 8.10 -2.19 -4.54
CA THR A 69 7.90 -3.65 -4.45
C THR A 69 6.51 -3.97 -3.93
N ALA A 70 5.89 -5.05 -4.39
CA ALA A 70 4.55 -5.41 -3.92
C ALA A 70 4.60 -5.89 -2.47
N GLN A 71 3.77 -5.32 -1.61
CA GLN A 71 3.55 -5.85 -0.25
C GLN A 71 2.99 -7.28 -0.38
N LEU A 72 3.71 -8.25 0.21
CA LEU A 72 3.39 -9.68 0.19
C LEU A 72 2.31 -10.06 1.22
#